data_AF-A0A932HJB3-F1
#
_entry.id   AF-A0A932HJB3-F1
#
_cell.length_a   1.000
_cell.length_b   1.000
_cell.length_c   1.000
_cell.angle_alpha   90.00
_cell.angle_beta   90.00
_cell.angle_gamma   90.00
#
_symmetry.space_group_name_H-M   'P 1'
#
loop_
_entity.id
_entity.type
_entity.pdbx_description
1 polymer ?
#
loop_
_entity_poly.entity_id
_entity_poly.type
_entity_poly.pdbx_seq_one_letter_code
_entity_poly.pdbx_strand_id
1 'polypeptide(L)' 'MAPKTRKTAVLVAQAAAGTLAVWLPGTGGQAARRIGQPAPEITGGPWINSEALSLSRLRQRVVLVEFWTYG' A
#
# COMPACT_ATOMS: atom_id res chain seq x y z
N MET A 1 -33.21 -24.37 -25.45
CA MET A 1 -32.68 -23.03 -25.77
C MET A 1 -32.68 -22.15 -24.51
N ALA A 2 -31.71 -22.32 -23.59
CA ALA A 2 -31.48 -21.42 -22.45
C ALA A 2 -30.23 -21.86 -21.64
N PRO A 3 -29.02 -21.37 -21.96
CA PRO A 3 -28.02 -21.23 -20.88
C PRO A 3 -27.14 -19.96 -20.97
N LYS A 4 -27.25 -19.18 -22.04
CA LYS A 4 -26.28 -18.10 -22.36
C LYS A 4 -26.44 -16.87 -21.46
N THR A 5 -27.67 -16.52 -21.08
CA THR A 5 -28.02 -15.29 -20.34
C THR A 5 -27.60 -15.27 -18.87
N ARG A 6 -27.51 -16.43 -18.20
CA ARG A 6 -27.08 -16.50 -16.79
C ARG A 6 -25.58 -16.28 -16.63
N LYS A 7 -24.77 -16.79 -17.57
CA LYS A 7 -23.31 -16.68 -17.53
C LYS A 7 -22.84 -15.25 -17.82
N THR A 8 -23.49 -14.54 -18.74
CA THR A 8 -23.19 -13.13 -19.03
C THR A 8 -23.55 -12.21 -17.87
N ALA A 9 -24.68 -12.44 -17.19
CA ALA A 9 -25.06 -11.65 -16.02
C ALA A 9 -24.04 -11.77 -14.86
N VAL A 10 -23.52 -12.97 -14.62
CA VAL A 10 -22.52 -13.21 -13.57
C VAL A 10 -21.17 -12.55 -13.90
N LEU A 11 -20.75 -12.57 -15.17
CA LEU A 11 -19.49 -11.94 -15.60
C LEU A 11 -19.54 -10.40 -15.53
N VAL A 12 -20.67 -9.79 -15.87
CA VAL A 12 -20.86 -8.33 -15.75
C VAL A 12 -20.89 -7.90 -14.28
N ALA A 13 -21.54 -8.68 -13.41
CA ALA A 13 -21.57 -8.39 -11.97
C ALA A 13 -20.18 -8.46 -11.32
N GLN A 14 -19.33 -9.42 -11.71
CA GLN A 14 -17.96 -9.52 -11.18
C GLN A 14 -17.04 -8.41 -11.70
N ALA A 15 -17.19 -7.99 -12.96
CA ALA A 15 -16.43 -6.87 -13.51
C ALA A 15 -16.79 -5.53 -12.83
N ALA A 16 -18.07 -5.31 -12.51
CA ALA A 16 -18.53 -4.11 -11.81
C ALA A 16 -18.10 -4.07 -10.32
N ALA A 17 -18.05 -5.23 -9.66
CA ALA A 17 -17.56 -5.31 -8.28
C ALA A 17 -16.04 -5.10 -8.18
N GLY A 18 -15.27 -5.58 -9.17
CA GLY A 18 -13.81 -5.42 -9.23
C GLY A 18 -13.36 -3.98 -9.52
N THR A 19 -14.08 -3.24 -10.37
CA THR A 19 -13.73 -1.84 -10.70
C THR A 19 -14.13 -0.84 -9.62
N LEU A 20 -15.20 -1.09 -8.86
CA LEU A 20 -15.60 -0.20 -7.77
C LEU A 20 -14.61 -0.29 -6.59
N ALA A 21 -14.10 -1.49 -6.27
CA ALA A 21 -13.18 -1.71 -5.15
C ALA A 21 -11.84 -0.96 -5.25
N VAL A 22 -11.41 -0.60 -6.47
CA VAL A 22 -10.17 0.16 -6.73
C VAL A 22 -10.30 1.64 -6.35
N TRP A 23 -11.52 2.20 -6.38
CA TRP A 23 -11.76 3.63 -6.12
C TRP A 23 -12.35 3.92 -4.73
N LEU A 24 -12.62 2.90 -3.90
CA LEU A 24 -13.05 3.13 -2.53
C LEU A 24 -11.84 3.61 -1.68
N PRO A 25 -11.88 4.83 -1.12
CA PRO A 25 -10.89 5.25 -0.13
C PRO A 25 -10.99 4.30 1.08
N GLY A 26 -9.95 3.49 1.28
CA GLY A 26 -9.88 2.52 2.39
C GLY A 26 -9.59 1.07 1.99
N THR A 27 -9.61 0.70 0.71
CA THR A 27 -9.18 -0.64 0.27
C THR A 27 -7.65 -0.79 0.21
N GLY A 28 -6.92 0.32 0.07
CA GLY A 28 -5.52 0.44 0.48
C GLY A 28 -5.44 0.58 2.00
N GLY A 29 -5.90 -0.44 2.73
CA GLY A 29 -5.85 -0.44 4.19
C GLY A 29 -4.41 -0.17 4.64
N GLN A 30 -4.18 0.97 5.28
CA GLN A 30 -3.05 1.19 6.17
C GLN A 30 -3.10 0.06 7.19
N ALA A 31 -2.45 -1.07 6.90
CA ALA A 31 -2.38 -2.17 7.84
C ALA A 31 -1.78 -1.58 9.10
N ALA A 32 -2.57 -1.51 10.18
CA ALA A 32 -2.15 -0.88 11.41
C ALA A 32 -0.77 -1.43 11.77
N ARG A 33 0.23 -0.55 11.82
CA ARG A 33 1.63 -0.92 12.09
C ARG A 33 1.65 -1.73 13.38
N ARG A 34 1.98 -3.02 13.29
CA ARG A 34 1.97 -3.89 14.47
C ARG A 34 3.33 -3.86 15.14
N ILE A 35 3.34 -3.90 16.46
CA ILE A 35 4.57 -4.14 17.24
C ILE A 35 5.14 -5.49 16.78
N GLY A 36 6.46 -5.53 16.58
CA GLY A 36 7.17 -6.71 16.08
C GLY A 36 7.17 -6.85 14.55
N GLN A 37 6.41 -6.04 13.81
CA GLN A 37 6.52 -5.99 12.36
C GLN A 37 7.82 -5.29 11.94
N PRO A 38 8.68 -5.90 11.10
CA PRO A 38 9.85 -5.25 10.56
C PRO A 38 9.47 -3.95 9.83
N ALA A 39 10.29 -2.90 10.01
CA ALA A 39 10.12 -1.67 9.24
C ALA A 39 10.44 -1.93 7.75
N PRO A 40 9.61 -1.44 6.81
CA PRO A 40 9.93 -1.48 5.38
C PRO A 40 11.18 -0.65 5.07
N GLU A 41 11.97 -1.04 4.07
CA GLU A 41 13.18 -0.30 3.68
C GLU A 41 12.85 1.13 3.24
N ILE A 42 13.71 2.09 3.61
CA ILE A 42 13.56 3.48 3.18
C ILE A 42 14.26 3.62 1.83
N THR A 43 13.50 4.01 0.82
CA THR A 43 13.98 4.21 -0.55
C THR A 43 13.59 5.61 -1.02
N GLY A 44 14.25 6.09 -2.08
CA GLY A 44 14.01 7.43 -2.65
C GLY A 44 15.14 8.43 -2.40
N GLY A 45 14.93 9.67 -2.81
CA GLY A 45 15.88 10.77 -2.72
C GLY A 45 15.41 12.00 -3.51
N PRO A 46 16.21 13.09 -3.53
CA PRO A 46 17.52 13.24 -2.90
C PRO A 46 17.48 13.34 -1.37
N TRP A 47 18.60 13.00 -0.71
CA TRP A 47 18.76 13.10 0.75
C TRP A 47 19.40 14.43 1.13
N ILE A 48 18.96 14.99 2.26
CA ILE A 48 19.52 16.21 2.84
C ILE A 48 20.20 15.88 4.18
N ASN A 49 21.25 16.64 4.53
CA ASN A 49 22.02 16.52 5.77
C ASN A 49 22.76 15.18 6.00
N SER A 50 22.73 14.26 5.02
CA SER A 50 23.40 12.97 5.11
C SER A 50 23.52 12.31 3.74
N GLU A 51 24.40 11.33 3.62
CA GLU A 51 24.31 10.31 2.56
C GLU A 51 23.06 9.44 2.76
N ALA A 52 22.68 8.68 1.73
CA ALA A 52 21.52 7.80 1.80
C ALA A 52 21.61 6.79 2.96
N LEU A 53 20.56 6.74 3.79
CA LEU A 53 20.45 5.81 4.91
C LEU A 53 19.76 4.51 4.48
N SER A 54 20.15 3.41 5.12
CA SER A 54 19.45 2.12 5.03
C SER A 54 19.14 1.60 6.42
N LEU A 55 18.00 0.92 6.57
CA LEU A 55 17.58 0.40 7.87
C LEU A 55 18.56 -0.62 8.44
N SER A 56 19.27 -1.35 7.59
CA SER A 56 20.30 -2.31 8.00
C SER A 56 21.44 -1.64 8.77
N ARG A 57 21.85 -0.43 8.36
CA ARG A 57 22.91 0.37 9.03
C ARG A 57 22.43 1.06 10.30
N LEU A 58 21.12 1.17 10.49
CA LEU A 58 20.49 1.81 11.65
C LEU A 58 20.06 0.83 12.74
N ARG A 59 20.36 -0.47 12.61
CA ARG A 59 20.10 -1.45 13.67
C ARG A 59 20.80 -1.06 14.97
N GLN A 60 20.25 -1.51 16.10
CA GLN A 60 20.68 -1.14 17.46
C GLN A 60 20.46 0.33 17.83
N ARG A 61 19.73 1.09 17.00
CA ARG A 61 19.30 2.45 17.30
C ARG A 61 17.77 2.51 17.32
N VAL A 62 17.24 3.44 18.10
CA VAL A 62 15.84 3.84 18.00
C VAL A 62 15.74 4.85 16.87
N VAL A 63 14.88 4.58 15.88
CA VAL A 63 14.72 5.40 14.67
C VAL A 63 13.29 5.93 14.63
N LEU A 64 13.14 7.24 14.47
CA LEU A 64 11.87 7.91 14.20
C LEU A 64 11.76 8.17 12.69
N VAL A 65 10.62 7.80 12.09
CA VAL A 65 10.28 8.12 10.71
C VAL A 65 9.06 9.02 10.74
N GLU A 66 9.19 10.22 10.20
CA GLU A 66 8.13 11.22 10.13
C GLU A 66 7.87 11.58 8.66
N PHE A 67 6.61 11.51 8.25
CA PHE A 67 6.19 11.92 6.90
C PHE A 67 5.70 13.36 6.95
N TRP A 68 6.31 14.23 6.14
CA TRP A 68 5.99 15.66 6.09
C TRP A 68 6.07 16.18 4.65
N THR A 69 5.46 17.34 4.41
CA THR A 69 5.56 18.08 3.15
C THR A 69 5.98 19.52 3.44
N TYR A 70 6.68 20.16 2.51
CA TYR A 70 6.90 21.60 2.56
C TYR A 70 5.57 22.32 2.26
N GLY A 71 5.30 23.40 3.00
CA GLY A 71 4.07 24.20 2.87
C GLY A 71 4.14 25.20 1.73
#